data_AF-A0A6B3IE79-F1
#
_entry.id   AF-A0A6B3IE79-F1
#
_cell.length_a   1.000
_cell.length_b   1.000
_cell.length_c   1.000
_cell.angle_alpha   90.00
_cell.angle_beta   90.00
_cell.angle_gamma   90.00
#
_symmetry.space_group_name_H-M   'P 1'
#
loop_
_entity.id
_entity.type
_entity.pdbx_description
1 polymer ?
#
loop_
_entity_poly.entity_id
_entity_poly.type
_entity_poly.pdbx_seq_one_letter_code
_entity_poly.pdbx_strand_id
1 'polypeptide(L)'
;PDYAGNAMFLTLGNLELHSQAGLLVPDWETGDLLQLSGTAHTVWDGAEAAAVPGAQRIVEFRIEAVQETRDAVRLRWSDPDFSRFNPPVAPG
;
A
#
# COMPACT_ATOMS: atom_id res chain seq x y z
N PRO A 1 -2.71 11.88 0.06
CA PRO A 1 -2.16 12.78 -0.98
C PRO A 1 -1.24 11.99 -1.91
N ASP A 2 -1.58 11.93 -3.20
CA ASP A 2 -0.63 11.47 -4.22
C ASP A 2 0.52 12.48 -4.31
N TYR A 3 1.72 12.02 -3.99
CA TYR A 3 2.92 12.81 -4.24
C TYR A 3 3.27 12.68 -5.72
N ALA A 4 3.34 13.81 -6.42
CA ALA A 4 3.63 13.93 -7.86
C ALA A 4 5.01 13.38 -8.30
N GLY A 5 5.75 12.71 -7.42
CA GLY A 5 7.12 12.26 -7.64
C GLY A 5 7.29 10.92 -8.36
N ASN A 6 6.23 10.13 -8.54
CA ASN A 6 6.31 8.83 -9.25
C ASN A 6 5.01 8.51 -10.02
N ALA A 7 4.50 9.45 -10.83
CA ALA A 7 3.37 9.20 -11.74
C ALA A 7 3.62 8.09 -12.78
N MET A 8 4.78 7.43 -12.76
CA MET A 8 4.93 6.12 -13.36
C MET A 8 4.17 5.12 -12.51
N PHE A 9 2.98 4.75 -12.97
CA PHE A 9 2.23 3.59 -12.50
C PHE A 9 3.00 2.28 -12.79
N LEU A 10 4.25 2.16 -12.32
CA LEU A 10 5.05 0.95 -12.51
C LEU A 10 4.25 -0.24 -11.99
N THR A 11 3.60 -0.11 -10.83
CA THR A 11 2.74 -1.17 -10.32
C THR A 11 1.49 -1.39 -11.17
N LEU A 12 0.65 -0.38 -11.45
CA LEU A 12 -0.62 -0.63 -12.18
C LEU A 12 -0.39 -1.04 -13.64
N GLY A 13 0.61 -0.46 -14.30
CA GLY A 13 1.04 -0.86 -15.64
C GLY A 13 1.64 -2.27 -15.66
N ASN A 14 2.39 -2.65 -14.61
CA ASN A 14 2.84 -4.03 -14.48
C ASN A 14 1.66 -4.99 -14.28
N LEU A 15 0.63 -4.61 -13.52
CA LEU A 15 -0.57 -5.43 -13.33
C LEU A 15 -1.36 -5.65 -14.62
N GLU A 16 -1.32 -4.69 -15.55
CA GLU A 16 -1.94 -4.82 -16.87
C GLU A 16 -1.23 -5.89 -17.74
N LEU A 17 0.09 -6.05 -17.56
CA LEU A 17 0.89 -7.05 -18.30
C LEU A 17 0.97 -8.39 -17.56
N HIS A 18 1.02 -8.35 -16.24
CA HIS A 18 1.26 -9.47 -15.34
C HIS A 18 0.43 -9.32 -14.08
N SER A 19 -0.63 -10.12 -13.97
CA SER A 19 -1.56 -10.02 -12.84
C SER A 19 -0.98 -10.54 -11.53
N GLN A 20 0.15 -11.27 -11.51
CA GLN A 20 0.69 -11.81 -10.26
C GLN A 20 1.14 -10.68 -9.33
N ALA A 21 0.64 -10.71 -8.10
CA ALA A 21 0.92 -9.68 -7.11
C ALA A 21 0.98 -10.26 -5.70
N GLY A 22 1.69 -9.55 -4.82
CA GLY A 22 1.75 -9.85 -3.41
C GLY A 22 1.51 -8.59 -2.57
N LEU A 23 0.83 -8.75 -1.44
CA LEU A 23 0.66 -7.73 -0.42
C LEU A 23 1.37 -8.17 0.86
N LEU A 24 2.09 -7.24 1.48
CA LEU A 24 2.71 -7.43 2.79
C LEU A 24 2.04 -6.48 3.78
N VAL A 25 1.43 -7.04 4.82
CA VAL A 25 0.81 -6.29 5.91
C VAL A 25 1.64 -6.55 7.17
N PRO A 26 2.53 -5.63 7.54
CA PRO A 26 3.31 -5.73 8.76
C PRO A 26 2.51 -5.25 9.98
N ASP A 27 2.60 -5.99 11.07
CA ASP A 27 2.25 -5.51 12.41
C ASP A 27 3.49 -4.84 13.01
N TRP A 28 3.41 -3.52 13.18
CA TRP A 28 4.52 -2.71 13.65
C TRP A 28 4.77 -2.83 15.16
N GLU A 29 3.77 -3.26 15.93
CA GLU A 29 3.85 -3.45 17.39
C GLU A 29 4.45 -4.81 17.72
N THR A 30 3.94 -5.88 17.10
CA THR A 30 4.41 -7.25 17.38
C THR A 30 5.58 -7.67 16.52
N GLY A 31 5.74 -7.09 15.32
CA GLY A 31 6.70 -7.54 14.32
C GLY A 31 6.22 -8.72 13.47
N ASP A 32 4.95 -9.12 13.61
CA ASP A 32 4.32 -10.15 12.79
C ASP A 32 4.15 -9.67 11.34
N LEU A 33 4.22 -10.61 10.39
CA LEU A 33 4.00 -10.34 8.98
C LEU A 33 2.87 -11.20 8.44
N LEU A 34 1.88 -10.55 7.82
CA LEU A 34 0.89 -11.20 6.97
C LEU A 34 1.25 -10.98 5.50
N GLN A 35 1.51 -12.09 4.80
CA GLN A 35 1.82 -12.11 3.36
C GLN A 35 0.63 -12.70 2.61
N LEU A 36 0.14 -11.97 1.61
CA LEU A 36 -0.91 -12.42 0.71
C LEU A 36 -0.31 -12.52 -0.69
N SER A 37 -0.55 -13.63 -1.39
CA SER A 37 -0.19 -13.79 -2.80
C SER A 37 -1.40 -14.19 -3.63
N GLY A 38 -1.40 -13.76 -4.88
CA GLY A 38 -2.44 -14.11 -5.84
C GLY A 38 -2.38 -13.21 -7.06
N THR A 39 -3.55 -12.80 -7.54
CA THR A 39 -3.66 -11.95 -8.73
C THR A 39 -4.32 -10.62 -8.42
N ALA A 40 -3.95 -9.57 -9.17
CA ALA A 40 -4.55 -8.27 -9.07
C ALA A 40 -4.82 -7.65 -10.44
N HIS A 41 -5.90 -6.88 -10.52
CA HIS A 41 -6.30 -6.16 -11.73
C HIS A 41 -6.72 -4.74 -11.37
N THR A 42 -6.38 -3.80 -12.25
CA THR A 42 -6.79 -2.41 -12.06
C THR A 42 -8.15 -2.20 -12.71
N VAL A 43 -9.14 -1.72 -11.95
CA VAL A 43 -10.47 -1.36 -12.48
C VAL A 43 -10.39 0.04 -13.06
N TRP A 44 -10.57 0.14 -14.39
CA TRP A 44 -10.48 1.41 -15.11
C TRP A 44 -11.76 2.23 -15.21
N ASP A 45 -12.89 1.69 -14.77
CA ASP A 45 -14.15 2.41 -14.72
C ASP A 45 -14.10 3.53 -13.66
N GLY A 46 -14.28 4.77 -14.12
CA GLY A 46 -14.30 5.94 -13.25
C GLY A 46 -15.52 6.02 -12.35
N ALA A 47 -16.65 5.40 -12.72
CA ALA A 47 -17.84 5.34 -11.87
C ALA A 47 -17.61 4.44 -10.65
N GLU A 48 -16.88 3.34 -10.81
CA GLU A 48 -16.51 2.46 -9.70
C GLU A 48 -15.55 3.14 -8.73
N ALA A 49 -14.54 3.85 -9.24
CA ALA A 49 -13.65 4.63 -8.39
C ALA A 49 -14.41 5.77 -7.67
N ALA A 50 -15.32 6.47 -8.36
CA ALA A 50 -16.13 7.54 -7.76
C ALA A 50 -17.09 7.04 -6.67
N ALA A 51 -17.46 5.75 -6.68
CA ALA A 51 -18.25 5.13 -5.63
C ALA A 51 -17.47 4.95 -4.31
N VAL A 52 -16.14 5.02 -4.34
CA VAL A 52 -15.27 4.91 -3.16
C VAL A 52 -14.69 6.29 -2.81
N PRO A 53 -15.14 6.93 -1.71
CA PRO A 53 -14.72 8.29 -1.36
C PRO A 53 -13.19 8.46 -1.29
N GLY A 54 -12.66 9.38 -2.10
CA GLY A 54 -11.24 9.70 -2.15
C GLY A 54 -10.39 8.73 -2.99
N ALA A 55 -10.96 7.67 -3.55
CA ALA A 55 -10.24 6.78 -4.45
C ALA A 55 -10.12 7.40 -5.85
N GLN A 56 -8.93 7.33 -6.43
CA GLN A 56 -8.70 7.67 -7.85
C GLN A 56 -8.66 6.43 -8.75
N ARG A 57 -8.43 5.26 -8.14
CA ARG A 57 -8.23 3.96 -8.77
C ARG A 57 -8.70 2.88 -7.83
N ILE A 58 -9.30 1.82 -8.38
CA ILE A 58 -9.58 0.59 -7.66
C ILE A 58 -8.66 -0.51 -8.21
N VAL A 59 -8.11 -1.31 -7.30
CA VAL A 59 -7.38 -2.53 -7.61
C VAL A 59 -8.09 -3.67 -6.92
N GLU A 60 -8.58 -4.62 -7.70
CA GLU A 60 -9.15 -5.85 -7.17
C GLU A 60 -8.03 -6.86 -6.99
N PHE A 61 -7.91 -7.42 -5.78
CA PHE A 61 -6.92 -8.44 -5.45
C PHE A 61 -7.62 -9.74 -5.07
N ARG A 62 -7.35 -10.80 -5.84
CA ARG A 62 -7.79 -12.15 -5.53
C ARG A 62 -6.69 -12.89 -4.78
N ILE A 63 -6.97 -13.25 -3.53
CA ILE A 63 -6.06 -14.00 -2.68
C ILE A 63 -6.06 -15.48 -3.10
N GLU A 64 -4.88 -16.04 -3.31
CA GLU A 64 -4.65 -17.46 -3.60
C GLU A 64 -3.94 -18.16 -2.45
N ALA A 65 -3.02 -17.47 -1.77
CA ALA A 65 -2.34 -17.98 -0.60
C ALA A 65 -2.13 -16.89 0.46
N VAL A 66 -2.10 -17.34 1.72
CA VAL A 66 -1.92 -16.53 2.91
C VAL A 66 -0.85 -17.18 3.77
N GLN A 67 0.14 -16.39 4.18
CA GLN A 67 1.18 -16.82 5.12
C GLN A 67 1.30 -15.80 6.24
N GLU A 68 1.09 -16.24 7.47
CA GLU A 68 1.43 -15.48 8.67
C GLU A 68 2.79 -15.97 9.18
N THR A 69 3.70 -15.04 9.47
CA THR A 69 4.96 -15.33 10.13
C THR A 69 5.08 -14.43 11.36
N ARG A 70 5.05 -15.05 12.54
CA ARG A 70 5.15 -14.34 13.81
C ARG A 70 6.57 -13.91 14.13
N ASP A 71 6.71 -12.77 14.78
CA ASP A 71 7.98 -12.14 15.17
C ASP A 71 9.00 -12.06 14.01
N ALA A 72 8.50 -11.96 12.77
CA ALA A 72 9.30 -12.10 11.57
C ALA A 72 10.24 -10.92 11.34
N VAL A 73 9.81 -9.72 11.72
CA VAL A 73 10.62 -8.50 11.67
C VAL A 73 11.07 -8.19 13.08
N ARG A 74 12.35 -7.86 13.27
CA ARG A 74 12.91 -7.42 14.57
C ARG A 74 12.84 -5.91 14.79
N LEU A 75 12.46 -5.14 13.77
CA LEU A 75 12.15 -3.73 13.89
C LEU A 75 10.84 -3.60 14.67
N ARG A 76 10.85 -2.72 15.67
CA ARG A 76 9.68 -2.28 16.43
C ARG A 76 9.59 -0.78 16.22
N TRP A 77 8.47 -0.30 15.70
CA TRP A 77 8.26 1.12 15.51
C TRP A 77 7.54 1.69 16.72
N SER A 78 7.94 2.90 17.14
CA SER A 78 7.17 3.69 18.09
C SER A 78 6.01 4.37 17.37
N ASP A 79 5.15 5.03 18.15
CA ASP A 79 4.22 6.02 17.60
C ASP A 79 4.98 7.00 16.68
N PRO A 80 4.33 7.45 15.58
CA PRO A 80 4.94 8.41 14.67
C PRO A 80 5.22 9.71 15.42
N ASP A 81 6.48 10.12 15.44
CA ASP A 81 6.91 11.43 15.95
C ASP A 81 7.35 12.31 14.77
N PHE A 82 7.27 13.62 14.97
CA PHE A 82 7.78 14.56 13.99
C PHE A 82 9.26 14.31 13.75
N SER A 83 9.64 14.19 12.48
CA SER A 83 11.05 14.11 12.13
C SER A 83 11.77 15.34 12.67
N ARG A 84 12.93 15.14 13.29
CA ARG A 84 13.84 16.23 13.69
C ARG A 84 14.27 17.15 12.54
N PHE A 85 14.00 16.72 11.29
CA PHE A 85 14.30 17.46 10.07
C PHE A 85 13.06 18.12 9.45
N ASN A 86 11.89 18.06 10.10
CA ASN A 86 10.74 18.80 9.62
C ASN A 86 11.08 20.31 9.60
N PRO A 87 10.81 21.01 8.50
CA PRO A 87 11.05 22.44 8.44
C PRO A 87 10.17 23.16 9.48
N PRO A 88 10.61 24.33 10.00
CA PRO A 88 9.80 25.11 10.91
C PRO A 88 8.45 25.43 10.26
N VAL A 89 7.36 25.18 10.98
CA VAL A 89 6.03 25.60 10.53
C VAL A 89 6.00 27.13 10.58
N ALA A 90 5.78 27.78 9.43
CA ALA A 90 5.64 29.23 9.40
C ALA A 90 4.42 29.64 10.26
N PRO A 91 4.51 30.70 11.08
CA PRO A 91 3.34 31.21 11.79
C PRO A 91 2.30 31.69 10.78
N GLY A 92 1.05 31.30 11.01
CA GLY A 92 -0.12 31.72 10.23
C GLY A 92 -0.59 33.13 10.55
#